data_AF-A0A9P7JJY2-F1
#
_entry.id   AF-A0A9P7JJY2-F1
#
_cell.length_a   1.000
_cell.length_b   1.000
_cell.length_c   1.000
_cell.angle_alpha   90.00
_cell.angle_beta   90.00
_cell.angle_gamma   90.00
#
_symmetry.space_group_name_H-M   'P 1'
#
loop_
_entity.id
_entity.type
_entity.pdbx_description
1 polymer ?
#
loop_
_entity_poly.entity_id
_entity_poly.type
_entity_poly.pdbx_seq_one_letter_code
_entity_poly.pdbx_strand_id
1 'polypeptide(L)'
;MQNCEEGKEVYDEDGNPLPRGLSVPMGIHSGTPACELEPIARSMDDLRSMVSRCARVSASALAGQIMCSADVVRKINASLLNSGPVPKSQPARAIKEIRQLHTSLLLKSN
;
A
#
# COMPACT_ATOMS: atom_id res chain seq x y z
N MET A 1 18.19 33.51 -5.60
CA MET A 1 17.70 32.77 -4.42
C MET A 1 18.31 31.39 -4.44
N GLN A 2 19.54 31.26 -3.96
CA GLN A 2 20.26 29.99 -3.83
C GLN A 2 20.96 30.03 -2.47
N ASN A 3 20.90 28.92 -1.74
CA ASN A 3 21.45 28.67 -0.40
C ASN A 3 20.49 28.92 0.78
N CYS A 4 19.41 28.16 0.86
CA CYS A 4 18.81 27.83 2.16
C CYS A 4 19.48 26.53 2.65
N GLU A 5 20.07 26.57 3.85
CA GLU A 5 20.70 25.41 4.50
C GLU A 5 19.65 24.38 4.98
N GLU A 6 18.40 24.80 5.18
CA GLU A 6 17.26 23.94 5.48
C GLU A 6 16.77 23.22 4.22
N GLY A 7 17.15 21.94 4.09
CA GLY A 7 16.69 21.05 3.00
C GLY A 7 17.78 20.24 2.30
N LYS A 8 19.05 20.47 2.66
CA LYS A 8 20.18 19.69 2.13
C LYS A 8 20.05 18.20 2.46
N GLU A 9 20.62 17.36 1.61
CA GLU A 9 20.69 15.91 1.86
C GLU A 9 21.58 15.67 3.08
N VAL A 10 20.99 15.08 4.11
CA VAL A 10 21.73 14.61 5.29
C VAL A 10 21.96 13.13 5.07
N TYR A 11 23.17 12.67 5.32
CA TYR A 11 23.54 11.28 5.17
C TYR A 11 23.77 10.65 6.54
N ASP A 12 23.51 9.35 6.66
CA ASP A 12 23.91 8.57 7.83
C ASP A 12 25.43 8.33 7.85
N GLU A 13 25.91 7.61 8.86
CA GLU A 13 27.34 7.28 9.02
C GLU A 13 27.89 6.39 7.89
N ASP A 14 27.00 5.67 7.19
CA ASP A 14 27.33 4.80 6.06
C ASP A 14 27.24 5.53 4.70
N GLY A 15 26.90 6.83 4.71
CA GLY A 15 26.76 7.65 3.50
C GLY A 15 25.44 7.47 2.76
N ASN A 16 24.41 6.86 3.38
CA ASN A 16 23.08 6.76 2.79
C ASN A 16 22.26 8.02 3.07
N PRO A 17 21.50 8.53 2.09
CA PRO A 17 20.66 9.71 2.30
C PRO A 17 19.54 9.40 3.30
N LEU A 18 19.46 10.19 4.37
CA LEU A 18 18.38 10.11 5.34
C LEU A 18 17.04 10.51 4.69
N PRO A 19 15.93 9.80 5.01
CA PRO A 19 14.61 10.17 4.54
C PRO A 19 14.24 11.60 4.96
N ARG A 20 13.73 12.40 4.03
CA ARG A 20 13.28 13.79 4.27
C ARG A 20 11.76 13.88 4.28
N GLY A 21 11.22 14.76 5.11
CA GLY A 21 9.79 15.04 5.19
C GLY A 21 9.00 14.08 6.11
N LEU A 22 7.67 14.21 6.11
CA LEU A 22 6.79 13.41 6.96
C LEU A 22 6.74 11.96 6.46
N SER A 23 7.26 11.04 7.26
CA SER A 23 7.15 9.61 6.99
C SER A 23 5.82 9.06 7.54
N VAL A 24 4.96 8.60 6.64
CA VAL A 24 3.60 8.15 6.98
C VAL A 24 3.52 6.62 6.97
N PRO A 25 3.03 5.97 8.04
CA PRO A 25 2.74 4.55 8.02
C PRO A 25 1.47 4.29 7.19
N MET A 26 1.52 3.30 6.29
CA MET A 26 0.40 2.97 5.41
C MET A 26 0.01 1.50 5.54
N GLY A 27 -1.29 1.23 5.36
CA GLY A 27 -1.85 -0.12 5.42
C GLY A 27 -2.80 -0.42 4.27
N ILE A 28 -2.75 -1.66 3.77
CA ILE A 28 -3.64 -2.13 2.70
C ILE A 28 -4.38 -3.41 3.14
N HIS A 29 -5.71 -3.35 3.09
CA HIS A 29 -6.57 -4.51 3.28
C HIS A 29 -7.68 -4.55 2.22
N SER A 30 -8.02 -5.75 1.76
CA SER A 30 -9.06 -5.96 0.76
C SER A 30 -9.96 -7.12 1.18
N GLY A 31 -11.26 -6.86 1.23
CA GLY A 31 -12.29 -7.87 1.43
C GLY A 31 -13.65 -7.34 0.99
N THR A 32 -14.68 -8.16 1.13
CA THR A 32 -16.05 -7.76 0.82
C THR A 32 -16.72 -7.28 2.11
N PRO A 33 -17.20 -6.03 2.17
CA PRO A 33 -18.03 -5.59 3.28
C PRO A 33 -19.31 -6.41 3.29
N ALA A 34 -19.77 -6.83 4.47
CA ALA A 34 -21.13 -7.35 4.62
C ALA A 34 -22.08 -6.15 4.52
N CYS A 35 -22.50 -5.82 3.29
CA CYS A 35 -23.53 -4.80 3.07
C CYS A 35 -24.89 -5.49 3.19
N GLU A 36 -25.54 -5.37 4.33
CA GLU A 36 -26.98 -5.57 4.42
C GLU A 36 -27.66 -4.29 3.88
N LEU A 37 -28.54 -4.44 2.90
CA LEU A 37 -29.22 -3.31 2.25
C LEU A 37 -30.30 -2.76 3.19
N GLU A 38 -29.92 -1.82 4.06
CA GLU A 38 -30.88 -1.03 4.81
C GLU A 38 -31.46 0.08 3.90
N PRO A 39 -32.79 0.17 3.68
CA PRO A 39 -33.40 1.09 2.71
C PRO A 39 -33.13 2.58 2.93
N ILE A 40 -32.65 2.96 4.12
CA ILE A 40 -32.37 4.34 4.54
C ILE A 40 -30.87 4.69 4.51
N ALA A 41 -29.98 3.69 4.39
CA ALA A 41 -28.53 3.91 4.46
C ALA A 41 -27.98 4.53 3.15
N ARG A 42 -28.14 5.85 3.02
CA ARG A 42 -27.47 6.66 1.98
C ARG A 42 -26.08 7.15 2.43
N SER A 43 -25.38 6.39 3.27
CA SER A 43 -24.07 6.78 3.79
C SER A 43 -23.03 5.68 3.61
N MET A 44 -21.78 6.10 3.46
CA MET A 44 -20.55 5.30 3.33
C MET A 44 -20.24 4.46 4.59
N ASP A 45 -21.14 4.41 5.56
CA ASP A 45 -20.95 3.88 6.92
C ASP A 45 -20.93 2.35 7.02
N ASP A 46 -21.38 1.61 6.00
CA ASP A 46 -21.43 0.14 6.03
C ASP A 46 -20.07 -0.53 5.75
N LEU A 47 -19.04 0.26 5.42
CA LEU A 47 -17.67 -0.22 5.19
C LEU A 47 -16.83 -0.35 6.47
N ARG A 48 -17.40 -0.05 7.65
CA ARG A 48 -16.68 0.03 8.93
C ARG A 48 -15.83 -1.20 9.26
N SER A 49 -16.29 -2.40 8.92
CA SER A 49 -15.52 -3.64 9.15
C SER A 49 -14.28 -3.75 8.26
N MET A 50 -14.34 -3.24 7.02
CA MET A 50 -13.19 -3.20 6.12
C MET A 50 -12.22 -2.07 6.49
N VAL A 51 -12.76 -0.89 6.80
CA VAL A 51 -11.97 0.28 7.22
C VAL A 51 -11.25 -0.01 8.54
N SER A 52 -11.92 -0.63 9.52
CA SER A 52 -11.29 -1.02 10.79
C SER A 52 -10.14 -2.00 10.59
N ARG A 53 -10.29 -2.97 9.67
CA ARG A 53 -9.20 -3.88 9.33
C ARG A 53 -8.04 -3.16 8.67
N CYS A 54 -8.31 -2.25 7.73
CA CYS A 54 -7.28 -1.44 7.08
C CYS A 54 -6.52 -0.56 8.08
N ALA A 55 -7.23 0.09 9.01
CA ALA A 55 -6.65 0.91 10.06
C ALA A 55 -5.70 0.09 10.96
N ARG A 56 -6.08 -1.12 11.36
CA ARG A 56 -5.20 -2.03 12.14
C ARG A 56 -3.95 -2.44 11.38
N VAL A 57 -4.08 -2.70 10.08
CA VAL A 57 -2.93 -3.02 9.21
C VAL A 57 -1.99 -1.81 9.14
N SER A 58 -2.53 -0.60 8.95
CA SER A 58 -1.74 0.64 8.91
C SER A 58 -1.04 0.91 10.23
N ALA A 59 -1.70 0.66 11.36
CA ALA A 59 -1.12 0.83 12.69
C ALA A 59 0.01 -0.15 13.00
N SER A 60 0.14 -1.23 12.22
CA SER A 60 1.24 -2.20 12.34
C SER A 60 2.45 -1.84 11.46
N ALA A 61 2.36 -0.80 10.63
CA ALA A 61 3.46 -0.31 9.80
C ALA A 61 4.32 0.69 10.57
N LEU A 62 5.64 0.66 10.36
CA LEU A 62 6.53 1.73 10.80
C LEU A 62 6.45 2.93 9.83
N ALA A 63 7.00 4.06 10.25
CA ALA A 63 7.06 5.26 9.43
C ALA A 63 7.75 4.96 8.07
N GLY A 64 7.10 5.32 6.97
CA GLY A 64 7.60 5.05 5.61
C GLY A 64 7.38 3.61 5.11
N GLN A 65 6.79 2.72 5.92
CA GLN A 65 6.42 1.37 5.49
C GLN A 65 4.98 1.27 4.98
N ILE A 66 4.77 0.30 4.08
CA ILE A 66 3.44 -0.12 3.63
C ILE A 66 3.22 -1.56 4.11
N MET A 67 2.29 -1.76 5.04
CA MET A 67 1.90 -3.08 5.52
C MET A 67 0.70 -3.60 4.71
N CYS A 68 0.72 -4.89 4.37
CA CYS A 68 -0.37 -5.55 3.65
C CYS A 68 -0.96 -6.69 4.47
N SER A 69 -2.29 -6.78 4.52
CA SER A 69 -2.95 -7.98 5.06
C SER A 69 -2.63 -9.23 4.23
N ALA A 70 -2.70 -10.41 4.85
CA ALA A 70 -2.45 -11.69 4.18
C ALA A 70 -3.31 -11.88 2.91
N ASP A 71 -4.56 -11.43 2.91
CA ASP A 71 -5.44 -11.52 1.75
C ASP A 71 -4.94 -10.67 0.57
N VAL A 72 -4.36 -9.51 0.85
CA VAL A 72 -3.75 -8.65 -0.17
C VAL A 72 -2.49 -9.31 -0.71
N VAL A 73 -1.63 -9.86 0.15
CA VAL A 73 -0.42 -10.59 -0.27
C VAL A 73 -0.78 -11.76 -1.18
N ARG A 74 -1.79 -12.57 -0.81
CA ARG A 74 -2.27 -13.68 -1.65
C ARG A 74 -2.76 -13.19 -3.02
N LYS A 75 -3.51 -12.08 -3.07
CA LYS A 75 -3.99 -11.49 -4.33
C LYS A 75 -2.84 -10.98 -5.20
N ILE A 76 -1.85 -10.32 -4.61
CA ILE A 76 -0.64 -9.87 -5.32
C ILE A 76 0.08 -11.08 -5.92
N ASN A 77 0.31 -12.12 -5.12
CA ASN A 77 0.96 -13.34 -5.58
C ASN A 77 0.17 -14.02 -6.71
N ALA A 78 -1.16 -14.14 -6.59
CA ALA A 78 -1.99 -14.70 -7.66
C ALA A 78 -1.93 -13.86 -8.95
N SER A 79 -1.93 -12.52 -8.84
CA SER A 79 -1.94 -11.62 -10.00
C SER A 79 -0.57 -11.46 -10.67
N LEU A 80 0.52 -11.62 -9.93
CA LEU A 80 1.88 -11.43 -10.43
C LEU A 80 2.58 -12.75 -10.78
N LEU A 81 2.38 -13.79 -9.96
CA LEU A 81 3.10 -15.06 -10.06
C LEU A 81 2.24 -16.19 -10.66
N ASN A 82 0.98 -15.92 -11.06
CA ASN A 82 0.03 -16.91 -11.59
C ASN A 82 -0.14 -18.16 -10.69
N SER A 83 0.14 -18.05 -9.39
CA SER A 83 0.26 -19.19 -8.49
C SER A 83 -1.00 -19.51 -7.68
N GLY A 84 -2.19 -19.15 -8.17
CA GLY A 84 -3.46 -19.42 -7.48
C GLY A 84 -4.71 -18.90 -8.19
N PRO A 85 -5.91 -19.07 -7.59
CA PRO A 85 -7.15 -18.58 -8.16
C PRO A 85 -7.11 -17.07 -8.36
N VAL A 86 -7.36 -16.62 -9.58
CA VAL A 86 -7.33 -15.19 -9.94
C VAL A 86 -8.43 -14.47 -9.14
N PRO A 87 -8.11 -13.38 -8.40
CA PRO A 87 -9.14 -12.58 -7.76
C PRO A 87 -10.13 -12.03 -8.79
N LYS A 88 -11.35 -11.69 -8.37
CA LYS A 88 -12.38 -11.04 -9.21
C LYS A 88 -11.72 -10.01 -10.14
N SER A 89 -12.01 -10.13 -11.44
CA SER A 89 -11.37 -9.42 -12.56
C SER A 89 -10.87 -8.02 -12.17
N GLN A 90 -9.56 -7.87 -12.02
CA GLN A 90 -8.95 -6.56 -11.88
C GLN A 90 -8.81 -5.92 -13.27
N PRO A 91 -9.01 -4.61 -13.40
CA PRO A 91 -8.81 -3.94 -14.67
C PRO A 91 -7.35 -4.11 -15.13
N ALA A 92 -7.15 -4.45 -16.40
CA ALA A 92 -5.84 -4.78 -16.96
C ALA A 92 -4.76 -3.69 -16.73
N ARG A 93 -5.19 -2.43 -16.58
CA ARG A 93 -4.34 -1.30 -16.23
C ARG A 93 -3.66 -1.47 -14.87
N ALA A 94 -4.40 -1.87 -13.83
CA ALA A 94 -3.87 -2.05 -12.49
C ALA A 94 -2.81 -3.17 -12.47
N ILE A 95 -3.05 -4.26 -13.18
CA ILE A 95 -2.10 -5.38 -13.31
C ILE A 95 -0.80 -4.91 -13.98
N LYS A 96 -0.90 -4.09 -15.04
CA LYS A 96 0.27 -3.55 -15.75
C LYS A 96 1.11 -2.63 -14.86
N GLU A 97 0.45 -1.73 -14.11
CA GLU A 97 1.12 -0.79 -13.21
C GLU A 97 1.84 -1.52 -12.05
N ILE A 98 1.21 -2.53 -11.44
CA ILE A 98 1.84 -3.33 -10.37
C ILE A 98 3.07 -4.09 -10.89
N ARG A 99 2.99 -4.67 -12.11
CA ARG A 99 4.14 -5.36 -12.73
C ARG A 99 5.32 -4.43 -12.96
N GLN A 100 5.07 -3.20 -13.40
CA GLN A 100 6.12 -2.19 -13.58
C GLN A 100 6.78 -1.79 -12.26
N LEU A 101 6.00 -1.67 -11.18
CA LEU A 101 6.56 -1.40 -9.85
C LEU A 101 7.47 -2.54 -9.39
N HIS A 102 7.07 -3.80 -9.60
CA HIS A 102 7.86 -4.96 -9.21
C HIS A 102 9.22 -5.02 -9.93
N THR A 103 9.25 -4.85 -11.25
CA THR A 103 10.51 -4.83 -12.00
C THR A 103 11.40 -3.66 -11.59
N SER A 104 10.81 -2.49 -11.32
CA SER A 104 11.57 -1.32 -10.87
C SER A 104 12.23 -1.51 -9.49
N LEU A 105 11.61 -2.31 -8.61
CA LEU A 105 12.17 -2.62 -7.29
C LEU A 105 13.35 -3.59 -7.39
N LEU A 106 13.26 -4.61 -8.25
CA LEU A 106 14.35 -5.57 -8.46
C LEU A 106 15.58 -4.96 -9.13
N LEU A 107 15.38 -3.98 -10.02
CA LEU A 107 16.47 -3.26 -10.70
C LEU A 107 17.21 -2.27 -9.79
N LYS A 108 16.62 -1.86 -8.66
CA LYS A 108 17.22 -0.95 -7.66
C LYS A 108 17.97 -1.67 -6.53
N SER A 109 17.96 -3.01 -6.49
CA SER A 109 18.64 -3.83 -5.48
C SER A 109 19.96 -4.45 -5.96
N ASN A 110 20.50 -4.01 -7.10
CA ASN A 110 21.90 -4.23 -7.54
C ASN A 110 22.61 -2.88 -7.67
#